data_AF-A0A3A0D6F1-F1
#
_entry.id   AF-A0A3A0D6F1-F1
#
_cell.length_a   1.000
_cell.length_b   1.000
_cell.length_c   1.000
_cell.angle_alpha   90.00
_cell.angle_beta   90.00
_cell.angle_gamma   90.00
#
_symmetry.space_group_name_H-M   'P 1'
#
loop_
_entity.id
_entity.type
_entity.pdbx_description
1 polymer ?
#
loop_
_entity_poly.entity_id
_entity_poly.type
_entity_poly.pdbx_seq_one_letter_code
_entity_poly.pdbx_strand_id
1 'polypeptide(L)'
;MKRFISCFTFSCLAGLSFVQNIFAQETIRETTTDPFGKTVIVERHKLTEVASRIWHSNPNFGMFLDSPINLRGHEISRPMIESFAPRVLNKYKTLLGVDPQQFTLKRAEWDGEFWYVSFEQFYNGIPVYTGKFGFTLNSDGNIISIGSDGHPGLDLSVTPQRNAAELVEIAKSRFNAENPDSLALLSEPVLLIYPDRLEEEVKYHLAYKIELHDKLGGDRRRYFIDANTGDILFDRSIFQSGNWTVSGNVKGTYWPVNSGGSSDEAPARQSTMVKIYNSLGQQVTSGVTDSNGDYSINGNHAYQTFYVGVELHGSWSRIKNPSNQVISPLQSFVTSGSFTRNFNFSDTDDGFHVYHHMNVIHDFIKGSPFNYNGMDWQMEARIKDNSVANAAADGTRLYFSENTRNWWESSDVVYHEYTHNIVYDLYGDFIRDDITPGKMRRWTKELRTILRQR
;
A
#
# COMPACT_ATOMS: atom_id res chain seq x y z
N MET A 1 4.63 15.77 -38.39
CA MET A 1 5.21 15.65 -37.03
C MET A 1 4.36 14.62 -36.30
N LYS A 2 4.63 13.32 -36.44
CA LYS A 2 5.56 12.51 -35.63
C LYS A 2 5.28 12.56 -34.12
N ARG A 3 4.94 11.36 -33.59
CA ARG A 3 4.91 10.89 -32.19
C ARG A 3 3.59 11.08 -31.43
N PHE A 4 2.70 10.10 -31.55
CA PHE A 4 1.90 9.55 -30.44
C PHE A 4 1.46 8.12 -30.83
N ILE A 5 2.44 7.22 -30.93
CA ILE A 5 2.23 5.76 -31.04
C ILE A 5 3.19 5.15 -30.04
N SER A 6 2.68 4.85 -28.84
CA SER A 6 3.33 4.06 -27.77
C SER A 6 2.58 4.35 -26.47
N CYS A 7 1.44 3.69 -26.24
CA CYS A 7 0.91 3.48 -24.88
C CYS A 7 -0.32 2.55 -24.81
N PHE A 8 -0.96 2.18 -25.93
CA PHE A 8 -2.18 1.37 -25.90
C PHE A 8 -2.01 -0.12 -26.24
N THR A 9 -0.81 -0.57 -26.62
CA THR A 9 -0.53 -1.97 -26.97
C THR A 9 -0.04 -2.83 -25.81
N PHE A 10 0.07 -2.30 -24.58
CA PHE A 10 0.56 -3.06 -23.42
C PHE A 10 -0.54 -3.69 -22.54
N SER A 11 -1.81 -3.27 -22.69
CA SER A 11 -2.90 -3.77 -21.83
C SER A 11 -3.55 -5.08 -22.32
N CYS A 12 -3.44 -5.44 -23.61
CA CYS A 12 -4.03 -6.68 -24.13
C CYS A 12 -3.13 -7.92 -23.98
N LEU A 13 -1.82 -7.77 -23.80
CA LEU A 13 -0.96 -8.92 -23.43
C LEU A 13 -1.04 -9.25 -21.94
N ALA A 14 -1.40 -8.30 -21.07
CA ALA A 14 -1.45 -8.53 -19.62
C ALA A 14 -2.50 -9.58 -19.19
N GLY A 15 -3.58 -9.75 -19.98
CA GLY A 15 -4.57 -10.81 -19.76
C GLY A 15 -4.10 -12.22 -20.17
N LEU A 16 -3.04 -12.34 -20.96
CA LEU A 16 -2.42 -13.60 -21.38
C LEU A 16 -1.12 -13.93 -20.62
N SER A 17 -0.52 -12.94 -19.95
CA SER A 17 0.78 -13.08 -19.25
C SER A 17 0.68 -13.35 -17.74
N PHE A 18 -0.51 -13.26 -17.13
CA PHE A 18 -0.66 -13.38 -15.66
C PHE A 18 -0.61 -14.81 -15.10
N VAL A 19 -0.31 -15.82 -15.93
CA VAL A 19 -0.21 -17.25 -15.52
C VAL A 19 1.24 -17.78 -15.60
N GLN A 20 2.24 -16.95 -15.92
CA GLN A 20 3.60 -17.45 -16.18
C GLN A 20 4.53 -17.65 -14.98
N ASN A 21 4.09 -17.50 -13.72
CA ASN A 21 5.01 -17.64 -12.59
C ASN A 21 4.44 -18.35 -11.36
N ILE A 22 3.92 -19.59 -11.54
CA ILE A 22 3.99 -20.68 -10.54
C ILE A 22 4.07 -22.01 -11.32
N PHE A 23 5.28 -22.49 -11.58
CA PHE A 23 5.63 -23.69 -12.37
C PHE A 23 5.14 -23.66 -13.83
N ALA A 24 6.08 -23.41 -14.76
CA ALA A 24 5.86 -23.63 -16.18
C ALA A 24 5.43 -25.09 -16.38
N GLN A 25 4.16 -25.30 -16.73
CA GLN A 25 3.64 -26.63 -16.99
C GLN A 25 4.39 -27.18 -18.21
N GLU A 26 5.05 -28.32 -18.08
CA GLU A 26 5.65 -28.94 -19.23
C GLU A 26 4.53 -29.36 -20.18
N THR A 27 4.57 -28.83 -21.39
CA THR A 27 3.59 -29.12 -22.42
C THR A 27 4.20 -29.87 -23.59
N ILE A 28 3.37 -30.65 -24.27
CA ILE A 28 3.71 -31.30 -25.55
C ILE A 28 2.85 -30.64 -26.62
N ARG A 29 3.47 -30.27 -27.74
CA ARG A 29 2.78 -29.75 -28.91
C ARG A 29 2.69 -30.80 -30.00
N GLU A 30 1.49 -30.97 -30.54
CA GLU A 30 1.20 -31.91 -31.62
C GLU A 30 0.29 -31.28 -32.67
N THR A 31 0.29 -31.85 -33.87
CA THR A 31 -0.64 -31.53 -34.94
C THR A 31 -1.66 -32.65 -35.05
N THR A 32 -2.95 -32.29 -35.06
CA THR A 32 -4.05 -33.25 -35.16
C THR A 32 -5.24 -32.62 -35.89
N THR A 33 -6.37 -33.31 -35.92
CA THR A 33 -7.59 -32.86 -36.59
C THR A 33 -8.65 -32.48 -35.56
N ASP A 34 -9.28 -31.34 -35.76
CA ASP A 34 -10.38 -30.88 -34.90
C ASP A 34 -11.72 -31.58 -35.24
N PRO A 35 -12.78 -31.33 -34.44
CA PRO A 35 -14.11 -31.90 -34.70
C PRO A 35 -14.80 -31.46 -36.01
N PHE A 36 -14.17 -30.58 -36.80
CA PHE A 36 -14.62 -30.08 -38.09
C PHE A 36 -13.76 -30.58 -39.26
N GLY A 37 -12.79 -31.47 -38.99
CA GLY A 37 -11.91 -32.02 -40.02
C GLY A 37 -10.73 -31.10 -40.38
N LYS A 38 -10.48 -30.04 -39.61
CA LYS A 38 -9.41 -29.08 -39.87
C LYS A 38 -8.14 -29.45 -39.11
N THR A 39 -6.99 -29.30 -39.76
CA THR A 39 -5.69 -29.42 -39.09
C THR A 39 -5.52 -28.32 -38.05
N VAL A 40 -5.24 -28.72 -36.81
CA VAL A 40 -5.02 -27.85 -35.66
C VAL A 40 -3.73 -28.20 -34.95
N ILE A 41 -3.18 -27.23 -34.23
CA ILE A 41 -2.08 -27.44 -33.29
C ILE A 41 -2.70 -27.55 -31.90
N VAL A 42 -2.28 -28.55 -31.13
CA VAL A 42 -2.74 -28.78 -29.76
C VAL A 42 -1.52 -28.77 -28.84
N GLU A 43 -1.62 -28.02 -27.76
CA GLU A 43 -0.68 -28.06 -26.65
C GLU A 43 -1.35 -28.79 -25.49
N ARG A 44 -0.73 -29.88 -25.03
CA ARG A 44 -1.23 -30.71 -23.94
C ARG A 44 -0.34 -30.61 -22.72
N HIS A 45 -0.97 -30.69 -21.56
CA HIS A 45 -0.26 -30.86 -20.29
C HIS A 45 0.33 -32.27 -20.23
N LYS A 46 1.62 -32.41 -19.91
CA LYS A 46 2.29 -33.73 -19.88
C LYS A 46 1.64 -34.74 -18.93
N LEU A 47 1.22 -34.30 -17.75
CA LEU A 47 0.69 -35.20 -16.70
C LEU A 47 -0.79 -35.52 -16.88
N THR A 48 -1.61 -34.56 -17.32
CA THR A 48 -3.07 -34.75 -17.40
C THR A 48 -3.55 -35.05 -18.82
N GLU A 49 -2.69 -34.89 -19.83
CA GLU A 49 -3.00 -34.98 -21.27
C GLU A 49 -4.08 -34.02 -21.78
N VAL A 50 -4.61 -33.17 -20.89
CA VAL A 50 -5.62 -32.16 -21.21
C VAL A 50 -5.02 -31.13 -22.16
N ALA A 51 -5.79 -30.77 -23.18
CA ALA A 51 -5.38 -29.73 -24.12
C ALA A 51 -5.50 -28.35 -23.47
N SER A 52 -4.35 -27.79 -23.10
CA SER A 52 -4.21 -26.46 -22.52
C SER A 52 -4.47 -25.36 -23.54
N ARG A 53 -4.18 -25.63 -24.83
CA ARG A 53 -4.50 -24.77 -25.97
C ARG A 53 -4.72 -25.56 -27.24
N ILE A 54 -5.64 -25.07 -28.07
CA ILE A 54 -5.84 -25.52 -29.45
C ILE A 54 -5.86 -24.27 -30.33
N TRP A 55 -5.02 -24.26 -31.38
CA TRP A 55 -4.94 -23.15 -32.34
C TRP A 55 -5.45 -23.55 -33.71
N HIS A 56 -5.82 -22.54 -34.50
CA HIS A 56 -6.20 -22.63 -35.91
C HIS A 56 -7.53 -23.34 -36.18
N SER A 57 -8.32 -23.71 -35.17
CA SER A 57 -9.66 -24.27 -35.41
C SER A 57 -10.60 -23.22 -36.03
N ASN A 58 -10.74 -22.05 -35.39
CA ASN A 58 -11.47 -20.87 -35.89
C ASN A 58 -12.90 -21.11 -36.44
N PRO A 59 -13.76 -21.98 -35.86
CA PRO A 59 -15.16 -22.03 -36.28
C PRO A 59 -15.89 -20.74 -35.90
N ASN A 60 -16.88 -20.34 -36.71
CA ASN A 60 -17.79 -19.26 -36.34
C ASN A 60 -18.73 -19.74 -35.23
N PHE A 61 -18.96 -18.92 -34.20
CA PHE A 61 -19.82 -19.28 -33.06
C PHE A 61 -21.26 -19.58 -33.49
N GLY A 62 -21.73 -18.97 -34.57
CA GLY A 62 -23.07 -19.22 -35.09
C GLY A 62 -23.27 -20.66 -35.62
N MET A 63 -22.20 -21.44 -35.82
CA MET A 63 -22.30 -22.88 -36.11
C MET A 63 -22.83 -23.72 -34.95
N PHE A 64 -22.85 -23.18 -33.72
CA PHE A 64 -23.30 -23.89 -32.52
C PHE A 64 -24.77 -23.62 -32.17
N LEU A 65 -25.44 -22.72 -32.90
CA LEU A 65 -26.86 -22.43 -32.75
C LEU A 65 -27.73 -23.59 -33.27
N ASP A 66 -29.01 -23.58 -32.94
CA ASP A 66 -29.99 -24.55 -33.47
C ASP A 66 -30.12 -24.47 -35.00
N SER A 67 -30.03 -23.24 -35.53
CA SER A 67 -30.00 -22.95 -36.96
C SER A 67 -28.67 -22.26 -37.27
N PRO A 68 -27.69 -22.96 -37.87
CA PRO A 68 -26.39 -22.40 -38.16
C PRO A 68 -26.46 -21.16 -39.06
N ILE A 69 -25.86 -20.08 -38.60
CA ILE A 69 -25.69 -18.82 -39.34
C ILE A 69 -24.29 -18.27 -39.08
N ASN A 70 -23.78 -17.41 -39.97
CA ASN A 70 -22.55 -16.68 -39.67
C ASN A 70 -22.90 -15.45 -38.84
N LEU A 71 -22.29 -15.35 -37.66
CA LEU A 71 -22.44 -14.21 -36.77
C LEU A 71 -21.16 -13.39 -36.72
N ARG A 72 -21.30 -12.07 -36.60
CA ARG A 72 -20.24 -11.16 -36.17
C ARG A 72 -20.25 -11.05 -34.65
N GLY A 73 -19.11 -10.69 -34.06
CA GLY A 73 -18.93 -10.61 -32.62
C GLY A 73 -19.94 -9.67 -31.93
N HIS A 74 -20.30 -8.56 -32.58
CA HIS A 74 -21.28 -7.60 -32.05
C HIS A 74 -22.75 -8.08 -32.17
N GLU A 75 -23.02 -9.12 -32.97
CA GLU A 75 -24.34 -9.74 -33.09
C GLU A 75 -24.54 -10.84 -32.04
N ILE A 76 -23.46 -11.31 -31.43
CA ILE A 76 -23.47 -12.28 -30.33
C ILE A 76 -23.84 -11.53 -29.05
N SER A 77 -24.77 -12.09 -28.29
CA SER A 77 -25.21 -11.53 -27.01
C SER A 77 -24.89 -12.47 -25.85
N ARG A 78 -24.85 -11.94 -24.62
CA ARG A 78 -24.67 -12.77 -23.41
C ARG A 78 -25.68 -13.92 -23.30
N PRO A 79 -27.00 -13.72 -23.52
CA PRO A 79 -27.97 -14.83 -23.51
C PRO A 79 -27.68 -15.92 -24.54
N MET A 80 -27.12 -15.54 -25.69
CA MET A 80 -26.71 -16.51 -26.72
C MET A 80 -25.52 -17.34 -26.25
N ILE A 81 -24.52 -16.71 -25.62
CA ILE A 81 -23.38 -17.43 -25.02
C ILE A 81 -23.87 -18.36 -23.92
N GLU A 82 -24.73 -17.89 -23.02
CA GLU A 82 -25.30 -18.69 -21.94
C GLU A 82 -26.02 -19.94 -22.47
N SER A 83 -26.73 -19.81 -23.60
CA SER A 83 -27.48 -20.92 -24.21
C SER A 83 -26.61 -21.90 -25.01
N PHE A 84 -25.59 -21.41 -25.73
CA PHE A 84 -24.90 -22.21 -26.76
C PHE A 84 -23.42 -22.49 -26.48
N ALA A 85 -22.77 -21.77 -25.56
CA ALA A 85 -21.38 -22.06 -25.19
C ALA A 85 -21.13 -23.48 -24.66
N PRO A 86 -22.06 -24.14 -23.91
CA PRO A 86 -21.89 -25.54 -23.53
C PRO A 86 -21.71 -26.50 -24.73
N ARG A 87 -22.26 -26.14 -25.91
CA ARG A 87 -22.09 -26.94 -27.13
C ARG A 87 -20.68 -26.86 -27.69
N VAL A 88 -20.00 -25.72 -27.50
CA VAL A 88 -18.57 -25.59 -27.83
C VAL A 88 -17.77 -26.58 -27.00
N LEU A 89 -17.91 -26.55 -25.68
CA LEU A 89 -17.23 -27.48 -24.78
C LEU A 89 -17.50 -28.95 -25.17
N ASN A 90 -18.77 -29.31 -25.38
CA ASN A 90 -19.14 -30.67 -25.75
C ASN A 90 -18.57 -31.09 -27.12
N LYS A 91 -18.48 -30.17 -28.09
CA LYS A 91 -17.90 -30.45 -29.42
C LYS A 91 -16.40 -30.76 -29.34
N TYR A 92 -15.66 -30.07 -28.47
CA TYR A 92 -14.21 -30.26 -28.31
C TYR A 92 -13.81 -31.25 -27.22
N LYS A 93 -14.75 -31.86 -26.49
CA LYS A 93 -14.47 -32.69 -25.30
C LYS A 93 -13.40 -33.77 -25.51
N THR A 94 -13.42 -34.47 -26.64
CA THR A 94 -12.44 -35.52 -26.97
C THR A 94 -11.04 -34.94 -27.14
N LEU A 95 -10.95 -33.77 -27.79
CA LEU A 95 -9.66 -33.10 -27.99
C LEU A 95 -9.13 -32.51 -26.69
N LEU A 96 -10.04 -31.96 -25.87
CA LEU A 96 -9.74 -31.37 -24.57
C LEU A 96 -9.38 -32.41 -23.51
N GLY A 97 -9.91 -33.63 -23.59
CA GLY A 97 -9.69 -34.67 -22.58
C GLY A 97 -10.45 -34.40 -21.28
N VAL A 98 -11.62 -33.75 -21.34
CA VAL A 98 -12.42 -33.37 -20.17
C VAL A 98 -13.88 -33.80 -20.31
N ASP A 99 -14.58 -33.95 -19.17
CA ASP A 99 -16.03 -34.19 -19.14
C ASP A 99 -16.79 -32.85 -19.09
N PRO A 100 -17.55 -32.48 -20.14
CA PRO A 100 -18.32 -31.24 -20.17
C PRO A 100 -19.32 -31.09 -19.03
N GLN A 101 -19.83 -32.18 -18.46
CA GLN A 101 -20.84 -32.13 -17.39
C GLN A 101 -20.26 -31.59 -16.08
N GLN A 102 -18.93 -31.62 -15.94
CA GLN A 102 -18.23 -31.07 -14.79
C GLN A 102 -18.03 -29.56 -14.91
N PHE A 103 -18.41 -28.89 -16.00
CA PHE A 103 -18.11 -27.48 -16.21
C PHE A 103 -19.36 -26.61 -16.18
N THR A 104 -19.30 -25.52 -15.42
CA THR A 104 -20.37 -24.51 -15.34
C THR A 104 -19.87 -23.18 -15.87
N LEU A 105 -20.66 -22.51 -16.71
CA LEU A 105 -20.34 -21.18 -17.24
C LEU A 105 -20.22 -20.16 -16.10
N LYS A 106 -19.14 -19.37 -16.10
CA LYS A 106 -18.87 -18.34 -15.08
C LYS A 106 -18.68 -16.95 -15.67
N ARG A 107 -18.15 -16.86 -16.89
CA ARG A 107 -17.89 -15.58 -17.56
C ARG A 107 -18.38 -15.59 -18.99
N ALA A 108 -19.02 -14.49 -19.38
CA ALA A 108 -19.40 -14.13 -20.73
C ALA A 108 -19.33 -12.61 -20.84
N GLU A 109 -18.17 -12.09 -21.24
CA GLU A 109 -17.89 -10.65 -21.24
C GLU A 109 -17.42 -10.18 -22.60
N TRP A 110 -17.91 -9.02 -23.03
CA TRP A 110 -17.53 -8.34 -24.26
C TRP A 110 -16.80 -7.05 -23.91
N ASP A 111 -15.61 -6.82 -24.48
CA ASP A 111 -14.82 -5.61 -24.25
C ASP A 111 -14.93 -4.55 -25.38
N GLY A 112 -15.70 -4.85 -26.44
CA GLY A 112 -15.77 -4.04 -27.65
C GLY A 112 -15.13 -4.70 -28.87
N GLU A 113 -14.24 -5.67 -28.66
CA GLU A 113 -13.49 -6.37 -29.72
C GLU A 113 -13.54 -7.90 -29.58
N PHE A 114 -13.53 -8.40 -28.35
CA PHE A 114 -13.50 -9.82 -28.03
C PHE A 114 -14.58 -10.23 -27.03
N TRP A 115 -15.16 -11.42 -27.25
CA TRP A 115 -15.90 -12.12 -26.21
C TRP A 115 -14.97 -13.05 -25.46
N TYR A 116 -14.95 -12.94 -24.14
CA TYR A 116 -14.26 -13.86 -23.26
C TYR A 116 -15.25 -14.76 -22.54
N VAL A 117 -15.20 -16.04 -22.86
CA VAL A 117 -16.09 -17.06 -22.29
C VAL A 117 -15.26 -18.01 -21.43
N SER A 118 -15.66 -18.22 -20.18
CA SER A 118 -14.99 -19.18 -19.30
C SER A 118 -15.95 -19.96 -18.42
N PHE A 119 -15.60 -21.22 -18.22
CA PHE A 119 -16.27 -22.19 -17.38
C PHE A 119 -15.33 -22.61 -16.25
N GLU A 120 -15.89 -22.94 -15.09
CA GLU A 120 -15.19 -23.55 -13.97
C GLU A 120 -15.62 -25.00 -13.80
N GLN A 121 -14.66 -25.86 -13.46
CA GLN A 121 -14.87 -27.27 -13.20
C GLN A 121 -15.35 -27.51 -11.77
N PHE A 122 -16.31 -28.41 -11.62
CA PHE A 122 -16.89 -28.89 -10.38
C PHE A 122 -16.92 -30.42 -10.40
N TYR A 123 -16.67 -31.03 -9.25
CA TYR A 123 -16.84 -32.46 -9.03
C TYR A 123 -17.70 -32.66 -7.80
N ASN A 124 -18.86 -33.33 -7.97
CA ASN A 124 -19.88 -33.50 -6.93
C ASN A 124 -20.24 -32.16 -6.21
N GLY A 125 -20.31 -31.07 -6.97
CA GLY A 125 -20.63 -29.73 -6.47
C GLY A 125 -19.46 -28.96 -5.85
N ILE A 126 -18.28 -29.58 -5.71
CA ILE A 126 -17.09 -28.93 -5.16
C ILE A 126 -16.24 -28.34 -6.31
N PRO A 127 -15.84 -27.06 -6.24
CA PRO A 127 -15.00 -26.46 -7.27
C PRO A 127 -13.61 -27.12 -7.31
N VAL A 128 -13.10 -27.35 -8.51
CA VAL A 128 -11.73 -27.84 -8.71
C VAL A 128 -10.81 -26.65 -8.93
N TYR A 129 -9.80 -26.50 -8.07
CA TYR A 129 -8.82 -25.42 -8.22
C TYR A 129 -8.10 -25.53 -9.57
N THR A 130 -7.89 -24.39 -10.22
CA THR A 130 -7.42 -24.25 -11.61
C THR A 130 -8.26 -24.90 -12.71
N GLY A 131 -9.19 -25.80 -12.39
CA GLY A 131 -10.09 -26.47 -13.31
C GLY A 131 -10.94 -25.49 -14.11
N LYS A 132 -10.50 -25.15 -15.33
CA LYS A 132 -11.15 -24.16 -16.19
C LYS A 132 -11.20 -24.63 -17.63
N PHE A 133 -12.22 -24.18 -18.33
CA PHE A 133 -12.31 -24.24 -19.78
C PHE A 133 -12.65 -22.84 -20.29
N GLY A 134 -12.08 -22.42 -21.40
CA GLY A 134 -12.38 -21.12 -21.96
C GLY A 134 -12.14 -21.02 -23.44
N PHE A 135 -12.82 -20.07 -24.05
CA PHE A 135 -12.59 -19.67 -25.43
C PHE A 135 -12.81 -18.18 -25.62
N THR A 136 -12.18 -17.65 -26.68
CA THR A 136 -12.28 -16.23 -27.06
C THR A 136 -12.85 -16.12 -28.47
N LEU A 137 -13.82 -15.23 -28.65
CA LEU A 137 -14.36 -14.88 -29.97
C LEU A 137 -13.82 -13.52 -30.41
N ASN A 138 -13.48 -13.37 -31.68
CA ASN A 138 -13.14 -12.06 -32.26
C ASN A 138 -14.38 -11.32 -32.80
N SER A 139 -14.17 -10.12 -33.35
CA SER A 139 -15.19 -9.29 -33.98
C SER A 139 -15.92 -9.93 -35.16
N ASP A 140 -15.34 -10.97 -35.78
CA ASP A 140 -15.96 -11.75 -36.87
C ASP A 140 -16.76 -12.95 -36.34
N GLY A 141 -16.89 -13.08 -35.01
CA GLY A 141 -17.61 -14.18 -34.35
C GLY A 141 -16.86 -15.53 -34.37
N ASN A 142 -15.58 -15.55 -34.75
CA ASN A 142 -14.80 -16.78 -34.84
C ASN A 142 -14.12 -17.12 -33.50
N ILE A 143 -14.09 -18.39 -33.11
CA ILE A 143 -13.35 -18.89 -31.94
C ILE A 143 -11.84 -18.89 -32.25
N ILE A 144 -11.13 -17.86 -31.81
CA ILE A 144 -9.69 -17.67 -32.09
C ILE A 144 -8.76 -18.33 -31.07
N SER A 145 -9.29 -18.69 -29.91
CA SER A 145 -8.56 -19.39 -28.84
C SER A 145 -9.53 -20.31 -28.12
N ILE A 146 -9.08 -21.53 -27.82
CA ILE A 146 -9.80 -22.50 -26.99
C ILE A 146 -8.78 -23.31 -26.19
N GLY A 147 -9.10 -23.62 -24.94
CA GLY A 147 -8.20 -24.38 -24.07
C GLY A 147 -8.85 -24.75 -22.74
N SER A 148 -8.21 -25.67 -22.02
CA SER A 148 -8.65 -26.11 -20.70
C SER A 148 -7.48 -26.40 -19.78
N ASP A 149 -7.64 -26.05 -18.50
CA ASP A 149 -6.84 -26.53 -17.37
C ASP A 149 -7.66 -27.52 -16.53
N GLY A 150 -8.53 -28.29 -17.19
CA GLY A 150 -9.38 -29.29 -16.54
C GLY A 150 -8.58 -30.44 -15.94
N HIS A 151 -9.22 -31.12 -15.00
CA HIS A 151 -8.65 -32.24 -14.25
C HIS A 151 -9.53 -33.48 -14.43
N PRO A 152 -9.20 -34.38 -15.38
CA PRO A 152 -9.95 -35.61 -15.60
C PRO A 152 -9.63 -36.65 -14.54
N GLY A 153 -10.44 -37.72 -14.47
CA GLY A 153 -10.17 -38.88 -13.61
C GLY A 153 -10.29 -38.61 -12.11
N LEU A 154 -11.10 -37.62 -11.71
CA LEU A 154 -11.36 -37.34 -10.30
C LEU A 154 -12.12 -38.51 -9.65
N ASP A 155 -11.50 -39.11 -8.64
CA ASP A 155 -12.07 -40.16 -7.81
C ASP A 155 -11.65 -39.96 -6.35
N LEU A 156 -12.48 -39.24 -5.60
CA LEU A 156 -12.25 -38.94 -4.19
C LEU A 156 -13.55 -38.63 -3.45
N SER A 157 -13.56 -38.87 -2.14
CA SER A 157 -14.65 -38.41 -1.28
C SER A 157 -14.64 -36.88 -1.17
N VAL A 158 -15.83 -36.27 -1.28
CA VAL A 158 -16.04 -34.82 -1.11
C VAL A 158 -16.59 -34.44 0.27
N THR A 159 -16.63 -35.40 1.21
CA THR A 159 -17.02 -35.14 2.61
C THR A 159 -15.77 -34.89 3.45
N PRO A 160 -15.59 -33.67 3.99
CA PRO A 160 -14.42 -33.37 4.82
C PRO A 160 -14.49 -34.10 6.17
N GLN A 161 -13.36 -34.62 6.65
CA GLN A 161 -13.26 -35.24 7.98
C GLN A 161 -12.88 -34.25 9.09
N ARG A 162 -12.34 -33.08 8.72
CA ARG A 162 -12.01 -31.98 9.63
C ARG A 162 -12.84 -30.74 9.30
N ASN A 163 -13.17 -29.97 10.32
CA ASN A 163 -13.95 -28.75 10.13
C ASN A 163 -13.04 -27.55 9.79
N ALA A 164 -13.61 -26.55 9.11
CA ALA A 164 -12.86 -25.39 8.65
C ALA A 164 -12.21 -24.58 9.78
N ALA A 165 -12.88 -24.43 10.94
CA ALA A 165 -12.39 -23.61 12.04
C ALA A 165 -11.09 -24.16 12.64
N GLU A 166 -10.99 -25.49 12.77
CA GLU A 166 -9.76 -26.17 13.18
C GLU A 166 -8.60 -25.88 12.21
N LEU A 167 -8.85 -25.96 10.91
CA LEU A 167 -7.82 -25.73 9.90
C LEU A 167 -7.39 -24.25 9.81
N VAL A 168 -8.28 -23.32 10.16
CA VAL A 168 -7.92 -21.89 10.29
C VAL A 168 -6.89 -21.69 11.41
N GLU A 169 -7.00 -22.40 12.53
CA GLU A 169 -6.00 -22.32 13.60
C GLU A 169 -4.66 -22.91 13.18
N ILE A 170 -4.65 -23.99 12.38
CA ILE A 170 -3.42 -24.51 11.76
C ILE A 170 -2.78 -23.45 10.85
N ALA A 171 -3.57 -22.80 10.00
CA ALA A 171 -3.10 -21.74 9.10
C ALA A 171 -2.52 -20.53 9.86
N LYS A 172 -3.18 -20.10 10.95
CA LYS A 172 -2.69 -19.01 11.82
C LYS A 172 -1.38 -19.38 12.50
N SER A 173 -1.28 -20.60 13.04
CA SER A 173 -0.04 -21.09 13.64
C SER A 173 1.10 -21.14 12.63
N ARG A 174 0.82 -21.50 11.36
CA ARG A 174 1.83 -21.52 10.30
C ARG A 174 2.26 -20.12 9.86
N PHE A 175 1.34 -19.15 9.86
CA PHE A 175 1.63 -17.77 9.45
C PHE A 175 2.76 -17.15 10.29
N ASN A 176 2.87 -17.54 11.55
CA ASN A 176 3.95 -17.12 12.46
C ASN A 176 4.09 -15.58 12.53
N ALA A 177 2.96 -14.89 12.69
CA ALA A 177 2.94 -13.44 12.89
C ALA A 177 3.58 -13.08 14.23
N GLU A 178 4.26 -11.94 14.30
CA GLU A 178 4.82 -11.39 15.55
C GLU A 178 3.73 -11.17 16.60
N ASN A 179 2.53 -10.80 16.15
CA ASN A 179 1.33 -10.72 16.97
C ASN A 179 0.22 -11.61 16.40
N PRO A 180 -0.03 -12.80 16.96
CA PRO A 180 -1.09 -13.70 16.48
C PRO A 180 -2.50 -13.08 16.47
N ASP A 181 -2.79 -12.14 17.37
CA ASP A 181 -4.11 -11.48 17.48
C ASP A 181 -4.37 -10.49 16.33
N SER A 182 -3.34 -10.10 15.59
CA SER A 182 -3.51 -9.26 14.40
C SER A 182 -3.97 -10.03 13.18
N LEU A 183 -3.95 -11.38 13.20
CA LEU A 183 -4.36 -12.18 12.07
C LEU A 183 -5.87 -12.15 11.87
N ALA A 184 -6.28 -11.97 10.62
CA ALA A 184 -7.67 -12.11 10.20
C ALA A 184 -7.81 -12.93 8.92
N LEU A 185 -9.00 -13.48 8.72
CA LEU A 185 -9.41 -14.06 7.45
C LEU A 185 -9.70 -12.94 6.45
N LEU A 186 -9.18 -13.08 5.23
CA LEU A 186 -9.54 -12.24 4.09
C LEU A 186 -10.92 -12.59 3.53
N SER A 187 -11.32 -13.86 3.66
CA SER A 187 -12.63 -14.38 3.29
C SER A 187 -12.94 -15.64 4.09
N GLU A 188 -14.20 -16.06 4.10
CA GLU A 188 -14.58 -17.37 4.63
C GLU A 188 -13.78 -18.50 3.96
N PRO A 189 -13.39 -19.56 4.70
CA PRO A 189 -12.73 -20.73 4.14
C PRO A 189 -13.57 -21.39 3.04
N VAL A 190 -12.94 -21.71 1.90
CA VAL A 190 -13.62 -22.32 0.75
C VAL A 190 -13.17 -23.76 0.58
N LEU A 191 -14.11 -24.71 0.66
CA LEU A 191 -13.87 -26.11 0.34
C LEU A 191 -13.72 -26.27 -1.18
N LEU A 192 -12.64 -26.91 -1.62
CA LEU A 192 -12.32 -27.14 -3.03
C LEU A 192 -11.54 -28.44 -3.21
N ILE A 193 -11.38 -28.87 -4.46
CA ILE A 193 -10.44 -29.93 -4.83
C ILE A 193 -9.13 -29.28 -5.28
N TYR A 194 -8.05 -29.57 -4.57
CA TYR A 194 -6.71 -29.11 -4.89
C TYR A 194 -5.96 -30.19 -5.70
N PRO A 195 -5.53 -29.88 -6.94
CA PRO A 195 -4.65 -30.74 -7.70
C PRO A 195 -3.19 -30.53 -7.26
N ASP A 196 -2.71 -31.41 -6.40
CA ASP A 196 -1.31 -31.47 -5.99
C ASP A 196 -0.48 -32.14 -7.09
N ARG A 197 0.49 -31.42 -7.64
CA ARG A 197 1.27 -31.87 -8.79
C ARG A 197 2.59 -32.43 -8.29
N LEU A 198 2.74 -33.74 -8.42
CA LEU A 198 3.96 -34.47 -8.14
C LEU A 198 4.79 -34.61 -9.43
N GLU A 199 5.98 -35.19 -9.35
CA GLU A 199 6.87 -35.31 -10.51
C GLU A 199 6.26 -36.13 -11.67
N GLU A 200 5.53 -37.20 -11.35
CA GLU A 200 5.01 -38.16 -12.34
C GLU A 200 3.47 -38.22 -12.40
N GLU A 201 2.77 -37.59 -11.46
CA GLU A 201 1.31 -37.66 -11.37
C GLU A 201 0.68 -36.39 -10.77
N VAL A 202 -0.64 -36.29 -10.93
CA VAL A 202 -1.45 -35.29 -10.21
C VAL A 202 -2.29 -36.02 -9.18
N LYS A 203 -2.06 -35.70 -7.91
CA LYS A 203 -2.85 -36.21 -6.79
C LYS A 203 -3.93 -35.20 -6.41
N TYR A 204 -5.15 -35.67 -6.23
CA TYR A 204 -6.27 -34.80 -5.90
C TYR A 204 -6.60 -34.86 -4.42
N HIS A 205 -6.69 -33.69 -3.80
CA HIS A 205 -7.01 -33.53 -2.38
C HIS A 205 -8.30 -32.73 -2.22
N LEU A 206 -9.20 -33.19 -1.35
CA LEU A 206 -10.23 -32.31 -0.81
C LEU A 206 -9.55 -31.37 0.18
N ALA A 207 -9.63 -30.06 -0.03
CA ALA A 207 -8.87 -29.09 0.75
C ALA A 207 -9.67 -27.81 1.04
N TYR A 208 -9.34 -27.14 2.13
CA TYR A 208 -9.81 -25.79 2.40
C TYR A 208 -8.81 -24.76 1.88
N LYS A 209 -9.28 -23.83 1.05
CA LYS A 209 -8.58 -22.58 0.76
C LYS A 209 -8.80 -21.60 1.91
N ILE A 210 -7.71 -21.22 2.57
CA ILE A 210 -7.72 -20.28 3.68
C ILE A 210 -6.81 -19.11 3.32
N GLU A 211 -7.33 -17.90 3.36
CA GLU A 211 -6.58 -16.69 3.07
C GLU A 211 -6.52 -15.83 4.32
N LEU A 212 -5.31 -15.62 4.84
CA LEU A 212 -5.03 -14.84 6.05
C LEU A 212 -4.27 -13.57 5.72
N HIS A 213 -4.48 -12.53 6.53
CA HIS A 213 -3.66 -11.32 6.51
C HIS A 213 -3.33 -10.82 7.91
N ASP A 214 -2.20 -10.13 8.02
CA ASP A 214 -1.85 -9.36 9.21
C ASP A 214 -2.49 -7.96 9.13
N LYS A 215 -3.34 -7.62 10.11
CA LYS A 215 -3.97 -6.29 10.21
C LYS A 215 -2.97 -5.16 10.47
N LEU A 216 -1.79 -5.44 11.01
CA LEU A 216 -0.76 -4.41 11.31
C LEU A 216 -0.07 -3.89 10.04
N GLY A 217 -0.34 -4.53 8.89
CA GLY A 217 0.41 -4.34 7.67
C GLY A 217 1.56 -5.33 7.63
N GLY A 218 1.50 -6.26 6.68
CA GLY A 218 2.43 -7.36 6.60
C GLY A 218 2.03 -8.31 5.48
N ASP A 219 2.32 -9.59 5.66
CA ASP A 219 2.05 -10.62 4.66
C ASP A 219 0.54 -10.94 4.55
N ARG A 220 0.18 -11.58 3.44
CA ARG A 220 -1.15 -12.10 3.10
C ARG A 220 -0.84 -13.45 2.54
N ARG A 221 -1.33 -14.50 3.17
CA ARG A 221 -0.99 -15.87 2.78
C ARG A 221 -2.22 -16.62 2.36
N ARG A 222 -2.06 -17.40 1.30
CA ARG A 222 -3.03 -18.43 0.90
C ARG A 222 -2.47 -19.78 1.30
N TYR A 223 -3.32 -20.53 1.99
CA TYR A 223 -3.10 -21.92 2.32
C TYR A 223 -4.10 -22.79 1.57
N PHE A 224 -3.64 -23.95 1.10
CA PHE A 224 -4.52 -25.10 0.86
C PHE A 224 -4.18 -26.15 1.91
N ILE A 225 -5.15 -26.49 2.74
CA ILE A 225 -4.98 -27.46 3.83
C ILE A 225 -5.91 -28.64 3.56
N ASP A 226 -5.37 -29.85 3.58
CA ASP A 226 -6.12 -31.09 3.35
C ASP A 226 -7.28 -31.20 4.37
N ALA A 227 -8.49 -31.38 3.86
CA ALA A 227 -9.72 -31.38 4.65
C ALA A 227 -9.93 -32.67 5.45
N ASN A 228 -9.08 -33.67 5.26
CA ASN A 228 -9.11 -34.94 5.98
C ASN A 228 -7.96 -35.05 6.97
N THR A 229 -6.73 -34.73 6.55
CA THR A 229 -5.54 -34.91 7.39
C THR A 229 -5.14 -33.64 8.15
N GLY A 230 -5.47 -32.46 7.63
CA GLY A 230 -4.98 -31.17 8.15
C GLY A 230 -3.56 -30.81 7.67
N ASP A 231 -3.00 -31.57 6.73
CA ASP A 231 -1.68 -31.27 6.15
C ASP A 231 -1.74 -30.01 5.29
N ILE A 232 -0.70 -29.18 5.39
CA ILE A 232 -0.57 -27.98 4.57
C ILE A 232 0.00 -28.41 3.21
N LEU A 233 -0.86 -28.46 2.20
CA LEU A 233 -0.52 -28.82 0.82
C LEU A 233 0.11 -27.65 0.06
N PHE A 234 -0.26 -26.43 0.44
CA PHE A 234 0.24 -25.20 -0.17
C PHE A 234 0.29 -24.08 0.86
N ASP A 235 1.38 -23.32 0.85
CA ASP A 235 1.59 -22.12 1.66
C ASP A 235 2.34 -21.12 0.78
N ARG A 236 1.69 -20.01 0.44
CA ARG A 236 2.35 -18.93 -0.29
C ARG A 236 1.82 -17.57 0.12
N SER A 237 2.74 -16.61 0.21
CA SER A 237 2.40 -15.20 0.15
C SER A 237 1.65 -14.87 -1.15
N ILE A 238 0.43 -14.37 -1.01
CA ILE A 238 -0.36 -13.74 -2.06
C ILE A 238 -0.22 -12.21 -2.01
N PHE A 239 0.79 -11.73 -1.30
CA PHE A 239 1.10 -10.32 -1.16
C PHE A 239 1.69 -9.77 -2.46
N GLN A 240 1.13 -8.68 -2.98
CA GLN A 240 1.86 -7.85 -3.95
C GLN A 240 2.54 -6.74 -3.14
N SER A 241 3.86 -6.80 -2.91
CA SER A 241 4.53 -5.73 -2.18
C SER A 241 4.79 -4.55 -3.11
N GLY A 242 4.52 -3.33 -2.65
CA GLY A 242 4.78 -2.12 -3.42
C GLY A 242 5.96 -1.35 -2.85
N ASN A 243 6.93 -1.03 -3.70
CA ASN A 243 7.86 0.05 -3.38
C ASN A 243 7.08 1.37 -3.39
N TRP A 244 7.31 2.17 -2.36
CA TRP A 244 6.75 3.50 -2.26
C TRP A 244 7.81 4.50 -1.86
N THR A 245 7.61 5.72 -2.33
CA THR A 245 8.35 6.91 -1.93
C THR A 245 7.33 7.97 -1.54
N VAL A 246 7.38 8.46 -0.32
CA VAL A 246 6.67 9.67 0.07
C VAL A 246 7.69 10.77 0.27
N SER A 247 7.48 11.89 -0.39
CA SER A 247 8.35 13.05 -0.36
C SER A 247 7.54 14.32 -0.23
N GLY A 248 8.17 15.42 0.10
CA GLY A 248 7.50 16.71 0.12
C GLY A 248 8.36 17.76 0.81
N ASN A 249 7.78 18.94 0.92
CA ASN A 249 8.37 20.07 1.61
C ASN A 249 7.58 20.39 2.88
N VAL A 250 8.29 20.72 3.95
CA VAL A 250 7.73 21.22 5.20
C VAL A 250 8.14 22.68 5.36
N LYS A 251 7.15 23.55 5.49
CA LYS A 251 7.33 24.97 5.76
C LYS A 251 6.28 25.47 6.73
N GLY A 252 6.45 26.70 7.20
CA GLY A 252 5.45 27.37 8.00
C GLY A 252 5.64 28.87 8.03
N THR A 253 4.63 29.54 8.56
CA THR A 253 4.57 30.98 8.72
C THR A 253 5.25 31.40 10.02
N TYR A 254 6.03 32.46 9.98
CA TYR A 254 6.58 33.11 11.17
C TYR A 254 6.51 34.63 11.04
N TRP A 255 6.51 35.33 12.17
CA TRP A 255 6.64 36.79 12.20
C TRP A 255 8.05 37.20 12.60
N PRO A 256 8.77 37.99 11.78
CA PRO A 256 10.09 38.52 12.16
C PRO A 256 10.10 39.38 13.44
N VAL A 257 8.93 39.76 13.96
CA VAL A 257 8.79 40.56 15.18
C VAL A 257 7.68 39.98 16.07
N ASN A 258 6.45 40.11 15.60
CA ASN A 258 5.24 39.65 16.25
C ASN A 258 4.07 39.60 15.25
N SER A 259 2.97 38.98 15.65
CA SER A 259 1.74 38.82 14.86
C SER A 259 1.04 40.12 14.44
N GLY A 260 1.40 41.26 15.03
CA GLY A 260 0.91 42.58 14.60
C GLY A 260 1.64 43.17 13.37
N GLY A 261 2.70 42.50 12.89
CA GLY A 261 3.48 42.91 11.72
C GLY A 261 3.29 42.01 10.50
N SER A 262 4.15 42.19 9.49
CA SER A 262 4.21 41.28 8.34
C SER A 262 4.71 39.90 8.76
N SER A 263 4.18 38.86 8.12
CA SER A 263 4.65 37.48 8.24
C SER A 263 5.47 37.07 7.02
N ASP A 264 6.38 36.13 7.21
CA ASP A 264 7.16 35.46 6.17
C ASP A 264 7.00 33.93 6.28
N GLU A 265 7.45 33.19 5.26
CA GLU A 265 7.51 31.73 5.29
C GLU A 265 8.97 31.25 5.41
N ALA A 266 9.18 30.20 6.18
CA ALA A 266 10.47 29.52 6.28
C ALA A 266 10.31 28.00 6.19
N PRO A 267 11.32 27.28 5.68
CA PRO A 267 11.32 25.83 5.75
C PRO A 267 11.49 25.34 7.20
N ALA A 268 10.98 24.15 7.49
CA ALA A 268 11.25 23.47 8.75
C ALA A 268 12.70 22.93 8.75
N ARG A 269 13.62 23.76 9.26
CA ARG A 269 15.06 23.47 9.31
C ARG A 269 15.42 22.58 10.51
N GLN A 270 16.70 22.20 10.58
CA GLN A 270 17.30 21.50 11.72
C GLN A 270 16.73 20.09 11.94
N SER A 271 16.63 19.32 10.86
CA SER A 271 16.24 17.90 10.87
C SER A 271 14.89 17.64 11.53
N THR A 272 13.85 18.37 11.10
CA THR A 272 12.48 18.19 11.59
C THR A 272 12.00 16.77 11.29
N MET A 273 11.48 16.09 12.30
CA MET A 273 11.11 14.69 12.25
C MET A 273 9.85 14.47 11.39
N VAL A 274 9.95 13.54 10.45
CA VAL A 274 8.84 13.07 9.61
C VAL A 274 8.62 11.59 9.89
N LYS A 275 7.41 11.21 10.30
CA LYS A 275 7.06 9.85 10.70
C LYS A 275 6.01 9.26 9.79
N ILE A 276 6.12 7.95 9.58
CA ILE A 276 5.17 7.16 8.81
C ILE A 276 4.43 6.25 9.79
N TYR A 277 3.11 6.30 9.76
CA TYR A 277 2.22 5.49 10.59
C TYR A 277 1.36 4.56 9.73
N ASN A 278 1.05 3.39 10.26
CA ASN A 278 0.03 2.51 9.67
C ASN A 278 -1.39 2.99 10.04
N SER A 279 -2.42 2.32 9.52
CA SER A 279 -3.83 2.61 9.81
C SER A 279 -4.25 2.38 11.27
N LEU A 280 -3.39 1.75 12.08
CA LEU A 280 -3.60 1.54 13.51
C LEU A 280 -2.91 2.60 14.37
N GLY A 281 -2.26 3.60 13.75
CA GLY A 281 -1.56 4.67 14.44
C GLY A 281 -0.17 4.28 14.96
N GLN A 282 0.35 3.12 14.58
CA GLN A 282 1.69 2.66 14.98
C GLN A 282 2.74 3.23 14.02
N GLN A 283 3.86 3.71 14.56
CA GLN A 283 4.99 4.19 13.75
C GLN A 283 5.65 3.01 13.04
N VAL A 284 5.84 3.12 11.72
CA VAL A 284 6.47 2.11 10.87
C VAL A 284 7.89 2.51 10.49
N THR A 285 8.09 3.77 10.11
CA THR A 285 9.42 4.31 9.80
C THR A 285 9.44 5.82 10.01
N SER A 286 10.62 6.42 9.92
CA SER A 286 10.81 7.86 10.07
C SER A 286 11.97 8.37 9.21
N GLY A 287 11.95 9.66 8.92
CA GLY A 287 13.02 10.43 8.31
C GLY A 287 13.06 11.83 8.90
N VAL A 288 13.89 12.69 8.33
CA VAL A 288 14.00 14.10 8.73
C VAL A 288 14.02 14.99 7.50
N THR A 289 13.68 16.26 7.68
CA THR A 289 13.85 17.29 6.65
C THR A 289 15.32 17.67 6.47
N ASP A 290 15.67 18.13 5.27
CA ASP A 290 16.94 18.82 5.01
C ASP A 290 16.87 20.33 5.34
N SER A 291 17.90 21.09 4.97
CA SER A 291 17.96 22.54 5.22
C SER A 291 16.92 23.37 4.45
N ASN A 292 16.36 22.81 3.38
CA ASN A 292 15.29 23.42 2.57
C ASN A 292 13.90 22.97 3.01
N GLY A 293 13.80 22.12 4.05
CA GLY A 293 12.54 21.56 4.52
C GLY A 293 12.08 20.35 3.69
N ASP A 294 12.89 19.87 2.75
CA ASP A 294 12.53 18.75 1.89
C ASP A 294 12.77 17.42 2.62
N TYR A 295 11.87 16.46 2.42
CA TYR A 295 12.02 15.10 2.91
C TYR A 295 11.71 14.08 1.82
N SER A 296 12.31 12.90 1.93
CA SER A 296 12.02 11.74 1.09
C SER A 296 12.21 10.47 1.90
N ILE A 297 11.14 9.70 2.05
CA ILE A 297 11.12 8.43 2.78
C ILE A 297 10.68 7.35 1.82
N ASN A 298 11.47 6.27 1.78
CA ASN A 298 11.19 5.10 0.96
C ASN A 298 10.81 3.92 1.84
N GLY A 299 9.98 3.04 1.31
CA GLY A 299 9.70 1.75 1.95
C GLY A 299 9.19 0.73 0.96
N ASN A 300 9.20 -0.51 1.39
CA ASN A 300 8.59 -1.62 0.67
C ASN A 300 7.65 -2.32 1.64
N HIS A 301 6.35 -2.09 1.47
CA HIS A 301 5.34 -2.56 2.41
C HIS A 301 4.12 -3.08 1.69
N ALA A 302 3.25 -3.65 2.52
CA ALA A 302 1.98 -4.17 2.13
C ALA A 302 1.09 -3.11 1.44
N TYR A 303 0.41 -3.38 0.31
CA TYR A 303 -0.65 -2.51 -0.26
C TYR A 303 -1.71 -2.21 0.81
N GLN A 304 -1.67 -1.00 1.36
CA GLN A 304 -2.61 -0.44 2.32
C GLN A 304 -2.44 1.08 2.40
N THR A 305 -3.31 1.74 3.17
CA THR A 305 -3.19 3.16 3.49
C THR A 305 -2.23 3.37 4.65
N PHE A 306 -1.30 4.30 4.46
CA PHE A 306 -0.38 4.81 5.48
C PHE A 306 -0.61 6.31 5.68
N TYR A 307 -0.06 6.84 6.77
CA TYR A 307 -0.13 8.25 7.11
C TYR A 307 1.28 8.78 7.29
N VAL A 308 1.61 9.87 6.62
CA VAL A 308 2.82 10.64 6.90
C VAL A 308 2.45 11.77 7.85
N GLY A 309 3.25 11.98 8.88
CA GLY A 309 3.11 13.08 9.82
C GLY A 309 4.42 13.81 10.05
N VAL A 310 4.33 15.11 10.32
CA VAL A 310 5.50 15.94 10.64
C VAL A 310 5.39 16.40 12.07
N GLU A 311 6.39 16.05 12.88
CA GLU A 311 6.51 16.54 14.24
C GLU A 311 7.39 17.79 14.26
N LEU A 312 6.95 18.89 14.88
CA LEU A 312 7.83 20.06 15.17
C LEU A 312 8.85 19.70 16.26
N HIS A 313 9.76 18.82 15.87
CA HIS A 313 10.71 18.09 16.68
C HIS A 313 11.95 17.93 15.81
N GLY A 314 12.99 18.71 16.09
CA GLY A 314 14.26 18.70 15.37
C GLY A 314 15.45 18.53 16.30
N SER A 315 16.65 18.83 15.81
CA SER A 315 17.90 18.66 16.55
C SER A 315 17.95 19.49 17.84
N TRP A 316 17.48 20.73 17.80
CA TRP A 316 17.66 21.71 18.89
C TRP A 316 16.36 22.13 19.57
N SER A 317 15.21 21.87 18.96
CA SER A 317 13.92 22.30 19.48
C SER A 317 12.84 21.25 19.31
N ARG A 318 11.93 21.21 20.29
CA ARG A 318 10.74 20.36 20.27
C ARG A 318 9.54 21.12 20.81
N ILE A 319 8.50 21.24 20.00
CA ILE A 319 7.27 21.95 20.36
C ILE A 319 6.21 20.97 20.84
N LYS A 320 5.56 21.32 21.95
CA LYS A 320 4.42 20.58 22.50
C LYS A 320 3.22 21.47 22.75
N ASN A 321 2.04 20.88 22.60
CA ASN A 321 0.77 21.49 22.94
C ASN A 321 0.49 21.39 24.47
N PRO A 322 -0.60 22.00 24.98
CA PRO A 322 -0.95 21.99 26.41
C PRO A 322 -1.16 20.58 26.99
N SER A 323 -1.55 19.63 26.14
CA SER A 323 -1.71 18.21 26.51
C SER A 323 -0.38 17.46 26.58
N ASN A 324 0.76 18.16 26.51
CA ASN A 324 2.12 17.60 26.47
C ASN A 324 2.35 16.65 25.27
N GLN A 325 1.60 16.83 24.20
CA GLN A 325 1.72 16.07 22.94
C GLN A 325 2.52 16.87 21.91
N VAL A 326 3.27 16.16 21.08
CA VAL A 326 3.96 16.77 19.93
C VAL A 326 2.93 17.08 18.85
N ILE A 327 3.05 18.25 18.25
CA ILE A 327 2.17 18.70 17.17
C ILE A 327 2.53 17.91 15.90
N SER A 328 1.59 17.13 15.37
CA SER A 328 1.81 16.23 14.23
C SER A 328 0.61 16.17 13.28
N PRO A 329 0.47 17.11 12.32
CA PRO A 329 -0.50 16.95 11.22
C PRO A 329 -0.25 15.65 10.47
N LEU A 330 -1.32 14.99 10.02
CA LEU A 330 -1.26 13.72 9.29
C LEU A 330 -1.87 13.87 7.89
N GLN A 331 -1.23 13.28 6.88
CA GLN A 331 -1.77 13.13 5.53
C GLN A 331 -1.66 11.67 5.08
N SER A 332 -2.70 11.12 4.45
CA SER A 332 -2.70 9.73 4.00
C SER A 332 -2.04 9.53 2.63
N PHE A 333 -1.47 8.35 2.40
CA PHE A 333 -0.98 7.88 1.11
C PHE A 333 -1.12 6.36 1.01
N VAL A 334 -0.93 5.78 -0.17
CA VAL A 334 -0.97 4.32 -0.39
C VAL A 334 0.42 3.78 -0.70
N THR A 335 0.70 2.54 -0.35
CA THR A 335 2.04 1.93 -0.45
C THR A 335 2.44 1.44 -1.84
N SER A 336 2.16 2.25 -2.86
CA SER A 336 2.64 1.96 -4.21
C SER A 336 2.86 3.20 -5.03
N GLY A 337 4.09 3.36 -5.53
CA GLY A 337 4.47 4.50 -6.34
C GLY A 337 4.95 5.67 -5.49
N SER A 338 5.01 6.84 -6.12
CA SER A 338 5.59 8.04 -5.55
C SER A 338 4.53 9.07 -5.22
N PHE A 339 4.58 9.60 -4.00
CA PHE A 339 3.62 10.58 -3.49
C PHE A 339 4.34 11.83 -3.01
N THR A 340 3.73 12.97 -3.31
CA THR A 340 4.12 14.27 -2.74
C THR A 340 3.13 14.67 -1.66
N ARG A 341 3.62 14.99 -0.46
CA ARG A 341 2.84 15.39 0.72
C ARG A 341 3.52 16.58 1.36
N ASN A 342 3.04 17.78 1.05
CA ASN A 342 3.60 19.02 1.60
C ASN A 342 2.87 19.39 2.88
N PHE A 343 3.62 19.92 3.85
CA PHE A 343 3.09 20.41 5.11
C PHE A 343 3.33 21.92 5.20
N ASN A 344 2.27 22.67 5.45
CA ASN A 344 2.34 24.10 5.69
C ASN A 344 1.74 24.42 7.06
N PHE A 345 2.58 24.80 8.01
CA PHE A 345 2.18 25.27 9.33
C PHE A 345 1.90 26.77 9.26
N SER A 346 0.72 27.13 8.74
CA SER A 346 0.34 28.53 8.52
C SER A 346 -0.58 29.09 9.61
N ASP A 347 -1.09 28.23 10.50
CA ASP A 347 -1.83 28.67 11.67
C ASP A 347 -0.84 29.09 12.77
N THR A 348 -1.14 30.16 13.49
CA THR A 348 -0.45 30.49 14.73
C THR A 348 -0.41 29.25 15.62
N ASP A 349 -1.54 28.56 15.75
CA ASP A 349 -1.74 27.48 16.74
C ASP A 349 -0.85 26.25 16.54
N ASP A 350 -0.21 26.16 15.38
CA ASP A 350 0.68 25.07 15.01
C ASP A 350 2.05 25.12 15.71
N GLY A 351 2.43 26.26 16.32
CA GLY A 351 3.70 26.40 17.05
C GLY A 351 4.95 26.54 16.18
N PHE A 352 4.80 26.63 14.86
CA PHE A 352 5.92 26.77 13.92
C PHE A 352 6.74 28.04 14.17
N HIS A 353 6.09 29.16 14.53
CA HIS A 353 6.79 30.39 14.85
C HIS A 353 7.80 30.21 15.99
N VAL A 354 7.42 29.53 17.07
CA VAL A 354 8.31 29.23 18.20
C VAL A 354 9.43 28.29 17.74
N TYR A 355 9.09 27.24 17.00
CA TYR A 355 10.08 26.31 16.42
C TYR A 355 11.14 27.05 15.58
N HIS A 356 10.69 27.95 14.71
CA HIS A 356 11.55 28.75 13.86
C HIS A 356 12.52 29.61 14.68
N HIS A 357 11.98 30.44 15.59
CA HIS A 357 12.81 31.38 16.35
C HIS A 357 13.75 30.68 17.33
N MET A 358 13.35 29.56 17.95
CA MET A 358 14.28 28.76 18.77
C MET A 358 15.48 28.27 17.99
N ASN A 359 15.29 27.82 16.75
CA ASN A 359 16.40 27.38 15.90
C ASN A 359 17.26 28.57 15.43
N VAL A 360 16.65 29.74 15.13
CA VAL A 360 17.39 30.96 14.77
C VAL A 360 18.30 31.43 15.89
N ILE A 361 17.79 31.53 17.12
CA ILE A 361 18.61 32.00 18.26
C ILE A 361 19.69 30.97 18.64
N HIS A 362 19.38 29.67 18.54
CA HIS A 362 20.36 28.61 18.70
C HIS A 362 21.54 28.81 17.74
N ASP A 363 21.27 28.90 16.44
CA ASP A 363 22.31 29.05 15.40
C ASP A 363 23.09 30.37 15.57
N PHE A 364 22.41 31.44 16.01
CA PHE A 364 23.04 32.72 16.28
C PHE A 364 24.05 32.66 17.43
N ILE A 365 23.70 32.02 18.55
CA ILE A 365 24.55 31.89 19.74
C ILE A 365 25.69 30.90 19.49
N LYS A 366 25.41 29.85 18.71
CA LYS A 366 26.44 28.92 18.23
C LYS A 366 27.42 29.58 17.26
N GLY A 367 26.96 30.58 16.51
CA GLY A 367 27.77 31.33 15.55
C GLY A 367 28.68 32.38 16.18
N SER A 368 29.57 32.93 15.36
CA SER A 368 30.43 34.06 15.73
C SER A 368 29.59 35.33 16.01
N PRO A 369 29.92 36.11 17.06
CA PRO A 369 31.15 36.05 17.87
C PRO A 369 31.07 35.14 19.11
N PHE A 370 29.88 34.64 19.46
CA PHE A 370 29.66 33.92 20.71
C PHE A 370 30.30 32.53 20.71
N ASN A 371 30.20 31.81 19.59
CA ASN A 371 30.75 30.46 19.41
C ASN A 371 30.37 29.51 20.57
N TYR A 372 29.16 29.67 21.11
CA TYR A 372 28.72 28.96 22.32
C TYR A 372 27.91 27.72 21.95
N ASN A 373 28.47 26.54 22.24
CA ASN A 373 27.84 25.25 21.96
C ASN A 373 27.12 24.64 23.17
N GLY A 374 27.02 25.35 24.32
CA GLY A 374 26.37 24.81 25.52
C GLY A 374 24.88 24.49 25.33
N MET A 375 24.27 25.11 24.32
CA MET A 375 22.87 24.87 23.94
C MET A 375 22.67 23.73 22.92
N ASP A 376 23.70 22.93 22.61
CA ASP A 376 23.65 21.79 21.66
C ASP A 376 22.86 20.59 22.22
N TRP A 377 21.63 20.84 22.67
CA TRP A 377 20.68 19.85 23.15
C TRP A 377 19.27 20.27 22.75
N GLN A 378 18.35 19.29 22.74
CA GLN A 378 16.98 19.55 22.31
C GLN A 378 16.18 20.26 23.41
N MET A 379 15.94 21.56 23.23
CA MET A 379 15.12 22.35 24.13
C MET A 379 13.63 22.18 23.83
N GLU A 380 12.85 21.82 24.86
CA GLU A 380 11.40 21.74 24.76
C GLU A 380 10.76 23.12 24.93
N ALA A 381 9.78 23.45 24.08
CA ALA A 381 8.89 24.57 24.29
C ALA A 381 7.43 24.09 24.34
N ARG A 382 6.69 24.58 25.34
CA ARG A 382 5.26 24.34 25.48
C ARG A 382 4.50 25.59 25.10
N ILE A 383 3.70 25.48 24.06
CA ILE A 383 2.79 26.55 23.64
C ILE A 383 1.43 26.37 24.30
N LYS A 384 0.74 27.48 24.55
CA LYS A 384 -0.58 27.54 25.19
C LYS A 384 -0.60 26.92 26.59
N ASP A 385 0.53 26.91 27.28
CA ASP A 385 0.68 26.37 28.63
C ASP A 385 0.24 27.40 29.68
N ASN A 386 -1.00 27.27 30.14
CA ASN A 386 -1.59 28.18 31.13
C ASN A 386 -1.11 27.93 32.58
N SER A 387 -0.10 27.07 32.79
CA SER A 387 0.60 26.98 34.07
C SER A 387 1.48 28.20 34.36
N VAL A 388 1.78 29.01 33.35
CA VAL A 388 2.51 30.28 33.47
C VAL A 388 1.62 31.46 33.07
N ALA A 389 1.88 32.66 33.61
CA ALA A 389 1.05 33.83 33.35
C ALA A 389 1.27 34.43 31.94
N ASN A 390 2.53 34.46 31.48
CA ASN A 390 2.92 35.04 30.19
C ASN A 390 3.83 34.08 29.42
N ALA A 391 5.12 34.16 29.67
CA ALA A 391 6.11 33.20 29.22
C ALA A 391 7.11 32.98 30.35
N ALA A 392 7.81 31.86 30.32
CA ALA A 392 8.83 31.54 31.32
C ALA A 392 9.86 30.57 30.75
N ALA A 393 11.01 30.51 31.41
CA ALA A 393 12.04 29.52 31.19
C ALA A 393 12.44 28.88 32.54
N ASP A 394 12.78 27.59 32.54
CA ASP A 394 13.14 26.85 33.77
C ASP A 394 14.60 26.37 33.82
N GLY A 395 15.44 26.85 32.89
CA GLY A 395 16.80 26.39 32.67
C GLY A 395 16.90 25.26 31.63
N THR A 396 15.80 24.56 31.37
CA THR A 396 15.73 23.40 30.47
C THR A 396 14.61 23.46 29.42
N ARG A 397 13.57 24.27 29.65
CA ARG A 397 12.38 24.37 28.81
C ARG A 397 11.89 25.81 28.71
N LEU A 398 11.08 26.07 27.69
CA LEU A 398 10.32 27.30 27.52
C LEU A 398 8.82 27.02 27.69
N TYR A 399 8.11 27.95 28.29
CA TYR A 399 6.67 27.90 28.51
C TYR A 399 6.06 29.18 27.97
N PHE A 400 4.97 29.07 27.22
CA PHE A 400 4.23 30.21 26.71
C PHE A 400 2.74 30.01 26.94
N SER A 401 2.10 30.94 27.66
CA SER A 401 0.68 30.88 27.95
C SER A 401 -0.19 31.31 26.79
N GLU A 402 -1.45 30.85 26.80
CA GLU A 402 -2.50 31.34 25.92
C GLU A 402 -3.25 32.46 26.66
N ASN A 403 -2.94 33.70 26.30
CA ASN A 403 -3.65 34.87 26.82
C ASN A 403 -3.95 35.84 25.69
N THR A 404 -4.63 36.96 25.98
CA THR A 404 -5.08 37.93 24.97
C THR A 404 -3.97 38.57 24.14
N ARG A 405 -2.68 38.30 24.44
CA ARG A 405 -1.53 38.83 23.71
C ARG A 405 -0.73 37.78 22.95
N ASN A 406 -1.07 36.49 23.05
CA ASN A 406 -0.37 35.37 22.41
C ASN A 406 1.16 35.54 22.40
N TRP A 407 1.78 35.62 23.58
CA TRP A 407 3.20 36.01 23.73
C TRP A 407 4.18 35.18 22.91
N TRP A 408 3.84 33.92 22.63
CA TRP A 408 4.60 33.02 21.78
C TRP A 408 4.61 33.41 20.31
N GLU A 409 3.75 34.33 19.84
CA GLU A 409 3.80 34.89 18.48
C GLU A 409 4.84 36.00 18.34
N SER A 410 5.56 36.36 19.42
CA SER A 410 6.61 37.37 19.41
C SER A 410 8.00 36.74 19.49
N SER A 411 8.78 36.94 18.42
CA SER A 411 10.21 36.56 18.38
C SER A 411 11.02 37.13 19.55
N ASP A 412 10.75 38.38 19.96
CA ASP A 412 11.42 39.03 21.10
C ASP A 412 11.17 38.25 22.41
N VAL A 413 9.96 37.70 22.60
CA VAL A 413 9.64 36.86 23.77
C VAL A 413 10.34 35.51 23.65
N VAL A 414 10.29 34.86 22.50
CA VAL A 414 10.98 33.56 22.28
C VAL A 414 12.47 33.71 22.59
N TYR A 415 13.12 34.76 22.09
CA TYR A 415 14.53 35.02 22.35
C TYR A 415 14.80 35.39 23.81
N HIS A 416 13.91 36.14 24.45
CA HIS A 416 14.02 36.49 25.88
C HIS A 416 14.05 35.23 26.74
N GLU A 417 13.07 34.34 26.56
CA GLU A 417 12.99 33.10 27.34
C GLU A 417 14.15 32.15 27.01
N TYR A 418 14.55 32.05 25.74
CA TYR A 418 15.72 31.25 25.35
C TYR A 418 17.00 31.76 26.03
N THR A 419 17.15 33.08 26.17
CA THR A 419 18.31 33.69 26.83
C THR A 419 18.36 33.37 28.33
N HIS A 420 17.22 33.26 29.01
CA HIS A 420 17.20 32.78 30.40
C HIS A 420 17.81 31.39 30.53
N ASN A 421 17.52 30.47 29.60
CA ASN A 421 18.13 29.14 29.59
C ASN A 421 19.62 29.17 29.27
N ILE A 422 20.08 30.07 28.39
CA ILE A 422 21.53 30.27 28.15
C ILE A 422 22.24 30.73 29.43
N VAL A 423 21.66 31.71 30.13
CA VAL A 423 22.22 32.23 31.38
C VAL A 423 22.25 31.13 32.44
N TYR A 424 21.16 30.38 32.58
CA TYR A 424 21.09 29.27 33.51
C TYR A 424 22.17 28.22 33.23
N ASP A 425 22.38 27.85 31.96
CA ASP A 425 23.42 26.90 31.54
C ASP A 425 24.84 27.41 31.85
N LEU A 426 25.11 28.70 31.61
CA LEU A 426 26.42 29.32 31.87
C LEU A 426 26.77 29.44 33.35
N TYR A 427 25.79 29.75 34.21
CA TYR A 427 26.05 30.14 35.61
C TYR A 427 25.48 29.17 36.65
N GLY A 428 24.68 28.17 36.22
CA GLY A 428 24.02 27.22 37.10
C GLY A 428 22.85 27.78 37.91
N ASP A 429 22.46 29.03 37.69
CA ASP A 429 21.31 29.71 38.30
C ASP A 429 20.85 30.86 37.39
N PHE A 430 19.63 31.34 37.61
CA PHE A 430 19.18 32.59 37.02
C PHE A 430 19.91 33.76 37.68
N ILE A 431 20.34 34.74 36.88
CA ILE A 431 20.83 36.00 37.42
C ILE A 431 19.62 36.72 38.04
N ARG A 432 19.49 36.68 39.37
CA ARG A 432 18.44 37.39 40.10
C ARG A 432 18.51 38.90 39.83
N ASP A 433 17.33 39.49 39.63
CA ASP A 433 17.07 40.91 39.31
C ASP A 433 17.57 41.91 40.38
N ASP A 434 18.89 42.06 40.53
CA ASP A 434 19.47 43.35 40.94
C ASP A 434 19.67 44.26 39.71
N ILE A 435 19.35 43.75 38.52
CA ILE A 435 19.41 44.42 37.24
C ILE A 435 17.97 44.74 36.81
N THR A 436 17.57 45.99 36.98
CA THR A 436 16.24 46.51 36.60
C THR A 436 15.75 45.97 35.23
N PRO A 437 14.44 45.62 35.10
CA PRO A 437 13.83 45.03 33.90
C PRO A 437 14.11 45.73 32.55
N GLY A 438 14.61 46.96 32.57
CA GLY A 438 15.00 47.74 31.39
C GLY A 438 16.30 47.29 30.69
N LYS A 439 17.22 46.59 31.37
CA LYS A 439 18.52 46.19 30.78
C LYS A 439 18.45 44.93 29.93
N MET A 440 17.69 43.90 30.34
CA MET A 440 17.40 42.75 29.48
C MET A 440 16.62 43.16 28.22
N ARG A 441 15.63 44.05 28.36
CA ARG A 441 14.91 44.64 27.20
C ARG A 441 15.84 45.38 26.23
N ARG A 442 16.92 46.02 26.72
CA ARG A 442 17.92 46.66 25.87
C ARG A 442 18.77 45.63 25.12
N TRP A 443 19.20 44.55 25.77
CA TRP A 443 19.93 43.44 25.14
C TRP A 443 19.11 42.75 24.05
N THR A 444 17.83 42.40 24.31
CA THR A 444 16.95 41.81 23.29
C THR A 444 16.75 42.75 22.09
N LYS A 445 16.64 44.06 22.35
CA LYS A 445 16.52 45.08 21.29
C LYS A 445 17.79 45.22 20.44
N GLU A 446 18.98 45.11 21.04
CA GLU A 446 20.27 45.14 20.34
C GLU A 446 20.49 43.86 19.52
N LEU A 447 20.17 42.68 20.09
CA LEU A 447 20.12 41.39 19.38
C LEU A 447 19.23 41.46 18.14
N ARG A 448 18.04 42.05 18.27
CA ARG A 448 17.09 42.24 17.16
C ARG A 448 17.67 43.12 16.04
N THR A 449 18.42 44.17 16.35
CA THR A 449 19.05 45.00 15.33
C THR A 449 20.12 44.23 14.56
N ILE A 450 20.88 43.37 15.23
CA ILE A 450 21.92 42.54 14.62
C ILE A 450 21.30 41.45 13.74
N LEU A 451 20.26 40.77 14.24
CA LEU A 451 19.55 39.71 13.51
C LEU A 451 18.78 40.20 12.28
N ARG A 452 18.38 41.48 12.23
CA ARG A 452 17.69 42.07 11.06
C ARG A 452 18.63 42.46 9.91
N GLN A 453 19.93 42.56 10.17
CA GLN A 453 20.93 42.96 9.17
C GLN A 453 21.60 41.76 8.48
N ARG A 454 21.25 40.54 8.90
CA ARG A 454 21.72 39.27 8.34
C ARG A 454 20.50 38.45 7.93
#